data_AF-G8JY22-F1
#
_entry.id   AF-G8JY22-F1
#
_cell.length_a   1.000
_cell.length_b   1.000
_cell.length_c   1.000
_cell.angle_alpha   90.00
_cell.angle_beta   90.00
_cell.angle_gamma   90.00
#
_symmetry.space_group_name_H-M   'P 1'
#
loop_
_entity.id
_entity.type
_entity.pdbx_description
1 polymer ?
#
loop_
_entity_poly.entity_id
_entity_poly.type
_entity_poly.pdbx_seq_one_letter_code
_entity_poly.pdbx_strand_id
1 'polypeptide(L)'
;MVLPLILTLVIVAPIFLWMYSWYISAIPKHYVKPGTKLQKKVHSNLRILEQKYHPSWWCPFGTTQTVVRQIFRDCPSLPFTREIVEFDDGGAAGIDWLIPEGADDTTPIVVFLPGITGSTHDSSYVLHPVKEARDKGWKCVVVNPRGLGGVKLRTTRTYNAATPHDFAFIAKMINERYPDAKKLGCGFSMGGMILWNYLAMTGENADLDGGMIVSSPWDPLVASDSIECFIPQLIFNSFIAKNLVDMVRP
;
A
#
# COMPACT_ATOMS: atom_id res chain seq x y z
N MET A 1 43.56 -14.18 10.12
CA MET A 1 42.50 -13.83 9.14
C MET A 1 41.11 -13.70 9.77
N VAL A 2 40.79 -14.45 10.82
CA VAL A 2 39.46 -14.43 11.48
C VAL A 2 39.23 -13.20 12.38
N LEU A 3 40.21 -12.80 13.20
CA LEU A 3 40.06 -11.65 14.12
C LEU A 3 39.85 -10.30 13.41
N PRO A 4 40.56 -9.95 12.31
CA PRO A 4 40.28 -8.73 11.56
C PRO A 4 38.90 -8.72 10.94
N LEU A 5 38.44 -9.87 10.43
CA LEU A 5 37.11 -10.01 9.84
C LEU A 5 36.00 -9.78 10.88
N ILE A 6 36.15 -10.35 12.08
CA ILE A 6 35.21 -10.15 13.19
C ILE A 6 35.19 -8.67 13.60
N LEU A 7 36.35 -8.04 13.75
CA LEU A 7 36.45 -6.62 14.10
C LEU A 7 35.73 -5.73 13.08
N THR A 8 35.93 -6.00 11.78
CA THR A 8 35.27 -5.25 10.71
C THR A 8 33.75 -5.44 10.74
N LEU A 9 33.25 -6.67 10.88
CA LEU A 9 31.82 -6.96 10.81
C LEU A 9 31.05 -6.51 12.07
N VAL A 10 31.67 -6.58 13.25
CA VAL A 10 31.00 -6.32 14.53
C VAL A 10 31.15 -4.87 14.99
N ILE A 11 32.22 -4.18 14.58
CA ILE A 11 32.50 -2.82 15.06
C ILE A 11 32.47 -1.82 13.91
N VAL A 12 33.29 -2.02 12.88
CA VAL A 12 33.45 -1.02 11.81
C VAL A 12 32.16 -0.86 11.00
N ALA A 13 31.55 -1.96 10.57
CA ALA A 13 30.33 -1.91 9.76
C ALA A 13 29.13 -1.30 10.51
N PRO A 14 28.83 -1.66 11.78
CA PRO A 14 27.77 -1.01 12.55
C PRO A 14 28.00 0.49 12.77
N ILE A 15 29.23 0.91 13.08
CA ILE A 15 29.57 2.33 13.22
C ILE A 15 29.35 3.06 11.90
N PHE A 16 29.81 2.48 10.78
CA PHE A 16 29.61 3.06 9.46
C PHE A 16 28.13 3.17 9.10
N LEU A 17 27.34 2.12 9.31
CA LEU A 17 25.90 2.13 9.06
C LEU A 17 25.17 3.16 9.95
N TRP A 18 25.56 3.27 11.22
CA TRP A 18 25.06 4.31 12.12
C TRP A 18 25.41 5.71 11.63
N MET A 19 26.67 6.00 11.31
CA MET A 19 27.10 7.29 10.76
C MET A 19 26.37 7.61 9.45
N TYR A 20 26.24 6.61 8.57
CA TYR A 20 25.52 6.75 7.31
C TYR A 20 24.04 7.04 7.53
N SER A 21 23.39 6.37 8.50
CA SER A 21 21.98 6.65 8.82
C SER A 21 21.77 8.10 9.27
N TRP A 22 22.70 8.66 10.05
CA TRP A 22 22.69 10.07 10.44
C TRP A 22 22.92 11.01 9.26
N TYR A 23 23.83 10.63 8.35
CA TYR A 23 24.16 11.39 7.15
C TYR A 23 22.95 11.51 6.21
N ILE A 24 22.21 10.41 5.99
CA ILE A 24 21.03 10.41 5.11
C ILE A 24 19.74 10.88 5.81
N SER A 25 19.78 11.11 7.13
CA SER A 25 18.64 11.61 7.87
C SER A 25 18.27 13.00 7.36
N ALA A 26 17.00 13.24 7.09
CA ALA A 26 16.51 14.51 6.56
C ALA A 26 15.11 14.83 7.07
N ILE A 27 14.77 16.12 7.12
CA ILE A 27 13.39 16.54 7.34
C ILE A 27 12.60 16.17 6.07
N PRO A 28 11.43 15.50 6.19
CA PRO A 28 10.60 15.16 5.05
C PRO A 28 10.26 16.39 4.21
N LYS A 29 10.44 16.30 2.89
CA LYS A 29 9.99 17.34 1.98
C LYS A 29 8.48 17.23 1.80
N HIS A 30 7.77 18.29 2.15
CA HIS A 30 6.33 18.40 1.96
C HIS A 30 5.97 19.28 0.75
N TYR A 31 5.21 18.73 -0.19
CA TYR A 31 4.66 19.46 -1.32
C TYR A 31 3.16 19.60 -1.12
N VAL A 32 2.71 20.81 -0.81
CA VAL A 32 1.30 21.10 -0.55
C VAL A 32 0.89 22.41 -1.18
N LYS A 33 -0.28 22.45 -1.81
CA LYS A 33 -0.84 23.69 -2.38
C LYS A 33 -1.04 24.72 -1.25
N PRO A 34 -0.41 25.90 -1.33
CA PRO A 34 -0.54 26.92 -0.30
C PRO A 34 -1.98 27.41 -0.10
N GLY A 35 -2.34 27.76 1.14
CA GLY A 35 -3.64 28.33 1.50
C GLY A 35 -4.77 27.30 1.65
N THR A 36 -4.54 26.02 1.33
CA THR A 36 -5.58 24.99 1.41
C THR A 36 -5.94 24.61 2.85
N LYS A 37 -7.18 24.17 3.07
CA LYS A 37 -7.61 23.60 4.37
C LYS A 37 -6.75 22.41 4.79
N LEU A 38 -6.33 21.58 3.81
CA LEU A 38 -5.45 20.45 4.04
C LEU A 38 -4.09 20.90 4.56
N GLN A 39 -3.44 21.89 3.93
CA GLN A 39 -2.17 22.43 4.41
C GLN A 39 -2.25 22.88 5.88
N LYS A 40 -3.29 23.67 6.22
CA LYS A 40 -3.48 24.18 7.58
C LYS A 40 -3.65 23.05 8.59
N LYS A 41 -4.46 22.03 8.26
CA LYS A 41 -4.68 20.85 9.13
C LYS A 41 -3.42 19.99 9.27
N VAL A 42 -2.70 19.76 8.18
CA VAL A 42 -1.45 18.97 8.20
C VAL A 42 -0.42 19.65 9.09
N HIS A 43 -0.18 20.95 8.91
CA HIS A 43 0.79 21.67 9.73
C HIS A 43 0.38 21.74 11.22
N SER A 44 -0.91 21.92 11.53
CA SER A 44 -1.35 22.02 12.92
C SER A 44 -1.39 20.67 13.66
N ASN A 45 -1.54 19.55 12.95
CA ASN A 45 -1.71 18.23 13.58
C ASN A 45 -0.54 17.26 13.37
N LEU A 46 0.28 17.44 12.33
CA LEU A 46 1.33 16.49 11.95
C LEU A 46 2.74 17.08 12.15
N ARG A 47 3.07 17.41 13.40
CA ARG A 47 4.40 17.90 13.81
C ARG A 47 5.55 16.95 13.42
N ILE A 48 5.25 15.66 13.24
CA ILE A 48 6.24 14.67 12.80
C ILE A 48 6.86 15.00 11.43
N LEU A 49 6.15 15.74 10.57
CA LEU A 49 6.65 16.16 9.26
C LEU A 49 7.74 17.22 9.35
N GLU A 50 7.88 17.89 10.50
CA GLU A 50 8.91 18.90 10.76
C GLU A 50 10.15 18.31 11.45
N GLN A 51 10.05 17.05 11.89
CA GLN A 51 11.14 16.37 12.56
C GLN A 51 12.04 15.67 11.56
N LYS A 52 13.31 15.53 11.92
CA LYS A 52 14.29 14.80 11.12
C LYS A 52 13.92 13.31 11.12
N TYR A 53 13.66 12.74 9.96
CA TYR A 53 13.47 11.30 9.83
C TYR A 53 14.82 10.60 9.93
N HIS A 54 14.94 9.69 10.89
CA HIS A 54 16.11 8.87 11.11
C HIS A 54 15.79 7.43 10.68
N PRO A 55 16.36 6.93 9.58
CA PRO A 55 16.17 5.52 9.22
C PRO A 55 16.82 4.62 10.27
N SER A 56 16.33 3.39 10.37
CA SER A 56 16.91 2.39 11.28
C SER A 56 18.40 2.22 10.99
N TRP A 57 19.26 2.46 11.97
CA TRP A 57 20.71 2.54 11.77
C TRP A 57 21.32 1.27 11.18
N TRP A 58 20.76 0.09 11.46
CA TRP A 58 21.21 -1.20 10.94
C TRP A 58 20.59 -1.56 9.57
N CYS A 59 19.62 -0.76 9.09
CA CYS A 59 18.94 -0.96 7.81
C CYS A 59 18.62 0.40 7.14
N PRO A 60 19.64 1.19 6.76
CA PRO A 60 19.44 2.54 6.23
C PRO A 60 18.97 2.58 4.76
N PHE A 61 18.92 1.44 4.06
CA PHE A 61 18.61 1.34 2.63
C PHE A 61 17.16 0.92 2.40
N GLY A 62 16.41 1.65 1.55
CA GLY A 62 14.98 1.41 1.32
C GLY A 62 14.63 0.02 0.77
N THR A 63 15.44 -0.50 -0.15
CA THR A 63 15.34 -1.88 -0.66
C THR A 63 15.43 -2.89 0.48
N THR A 64 16.46 -2.77 1.32
CA THR A 64 16.66 -3.65 2.46
C THR A 64 15.53 -3.53 3.49
N GLN A 65 15.02 -2.33 3.75
CA GLN A 65 13.87 -2.13 4.63
C GLN A 65 12.62 -2.86 4.14
N THR A 66 12.40 -2.88 2.82
CA THR A 66 11.28 -3.60 2.20
C THR A 66 11.45 -5.11 2.40
N VAL A 67 12.64 -5.66 2.15
CA VAL A 67 12.95 -7.09 2.32
C VAL A 67 12.85 -7.52 3.77
N VAL A 68 13.53 -6.80 4.67
CA VAL A 68 13.52 -7.05 6.12
C VAL A 68 12.10 -7.07 6.64
N ARG A 69 11.26 -6.13 6.21
CA ARG A 69 9.86 -6.11 6.61
C ARG A 69 9.10 -7.36 6.14
N GLN A 70 9.32 -7.80 4.91
CA GLN A 70 8.65 -9.01 4.40
C GLN A 70 9.09 -10.29 5.15
N ILE A 71 10.35 -10.35 5.60
CA ILE A 71 10.89 -11.52 6.30
C ILE A 71 10.49 -11.55 7.78
N PHE A 72 10.56 -10.40 8.46
CA PHE A 72 10.47 -10.34 9.93
C PHE A 72 9.13 -9.84 10.46
N ARG A 73 8.25 -9.26 9.62
CA ARG A 73 7.00 -8.68 10.10
C ARG A 73 5.87 -9.70 10.00
N ASP A 74 5.29 -10.02 11.15
CA ASP A 74 4.12 -10.88 11.20
C ASP A 74 2.94 -10.29 10.42
N CYS A 75 2.23 -11.18 9.74
CA CYS A 75 0.98 -10.90 9.06
C CYS A 75 -0.16 -11.20 10.03
N PRO A 76 -0.87 -10.18 10.57
CA PRO A 76 -1.94 -10.43 11.52
C PRO A 76 -3.11 -11.14 10.83
N SER A 77 -3.63 -12.19 11.46
CA SER A 77 -4.88 -12.81 11.01
C SER A 77 -6.06 -11.96 11.46
N LEU A 78 -6.87 -11.51 10.51
CA LEU A 78 -8.05 -10.68 10.75
C LEU A 78 -9.30 -11.40 10.19
N PRO A 79 -10.44 -11.34 10.89
CA PRO A 79 -11.64 -12.07 10.52
C PRO A 79 -12.40 -11.35 9.40
N PHE A 80 -11.85 -11.39 8.18
CA PHE A 80 -12.49 -10.80 7.02
C PHE A 80 -13.69 -11.63 6.52
N THR A 81 -14.73 -10.93 6.07
CA THR A 81 -15.82 -11.52 5.28
C THR A 81 -15.64 -11.13 3.82
N ARG A 82 -15.43 -12.12 2.95
CA ARG A 82 -15.26 -11.89 1.51
C ARG A 82 -16.60 -11.72 0.81
N GLU A 83 -16.67 -10.71 -0.04
CA GLU A 83 -17.71 -10.50 -1.04
C GLU A 83 -17.07 -10.55 -2.44
N ILE A 84 -17.74 -11.21 -3.38
CA ILE A 84 -17.30 -11.26 -4.77
C ILE A 84 -18.05 -10.18 -5.55
N VAL A 85 -17.30 -9.26 -6.15
CA VAL A 85 -17.83 -8.21 -7.01
C VAL A 85 -17.64 -8.66 -8.45
N GLU A 86 -18.74 -8.86 -9.16
CA GLU A 86 -18.75 -9.19 -10.58
C GLU A 86 -18.83 -7.92 -11.42
N PHE A 87 -18.14 -7.92 -12.55
CA PHE A 87 -18.09 -6.79 -13.47
C PHE A 87 -18.84 -7.12 -14.77
N ASP A 88 -19.25 -6.09 -15.50
CA ASP A 88 -20.02 -6.24 -16.75
C ASP A 88 -19.32 -7.05 -17.83
N ASP A 89 -17.98 -7.15 -17.78
CA ASP A 89 -17.18 -7.97 -18.69
C ASP A 89 -17.12 -9.46 -18.31
N GLY A 90 -17.87 -9.89 -17.29
CA GLY A 90 -17.86 -11.25 -16.75
C GLY A 90 -16.67 -11.55 -15.83
N GLY A 91 -15.78 -10.57 -15.61
CA GLY A 91 -14.71 -10.66 -14.64
C GLY A 91 -15.22 -10.53 -13.20
N ALA A 92 -14.32 -10.78 -12.24
CA ALA A 92 -14.64 -10.60 -10.83
C ALA A 92 -13.41 -10.20 -10.01
N ALA A 93 -13.66 -9.48 -8.92
CA ALA A 93 -12.71 -9.17 -7.86
C ALA A 93 -13.28 -9.58 -6.50
N GLY A 94 -12.41 -9.81 -5.52
CA GLY A 94 -12.83 -10.08 -4.14
C GLY A 94 -12.64 -8.85 -3.29
N ILE A 95 -13.67 -8.42 -2.56
CA ILE A 95 -13.51 -7.39 -1.53
C ILE A 95 -13.69 -8.03 -0.15
N ASP A 96 -12.76 -7.73 0.74
CA ASP A 96 -12.74 -8.32 2.08
C ASP A 96 -13.13 -7.27 3.11
N TRP A 97 -14.29 -7.47 3.72
CA TRP A 97 -14.85 -6.59 4.73
C TRP A 97 -14.36 -6.98 6.12
N LEU A 98 -13.95 -5.96 6.88
CA LEU A 98 -13.73 -6.07 8.31
C LEU A 98 -14.53 -4.97 8.99
N ILE A 99 -15.66 -5.37 9.58
CA ILE A 99 -16.63 -4.47 10.21
C ILE A 99 -16.49 -4.63 11.73
N PRO A 100 -16.13 -3.57 12.48
CA PRO A 100 -16.04 -3.65 13.93
C PRO A 100 -17.43 -3.77 14.56
N GLU A 101 -17.49 -4.36 15.75
CA GLU A 101 -18.74 -4.44 16.53
C GLU A 101 -19.28 -3.03 16.83
N GLY A 102 -20.60 -2.87 16.69
CA GLY A 102 -21.28 -1.59 16.90
C GLY A 102 -21.16 -0.59 15.75
N ALA A 103 -20.56 -0.96 14.60
CA ALA A 103 -20.57 -0.12 13.42
C ALA A 103 -21.99 0.05 12.85
N ASP A 104 -22.34 1.29 12.52
CA ASP A 104 -23.60 1.69 11.89
C ASP A 104 -23.38 2.24 10.46
N ASP A 105 -24.43 2.67 9.78
CA ASP A 105 -24.34 3.15 8.39
C ASP A 105 -23.56 4.47 8.23
N THR A 106 -23.33 5.21 9.31
CA THR A 106 -22.55 6.45 9.31
C THR A 106 -21.06 6.22 9.62
N THR A 107 -20.73 5.03 10.14
CA THR A 107 -19.38 4.67 10.55
C THR A 107 -18.40 4.75 9.37
N PRO A 108 -17.27 5.48 9.50
CA PRO A 108 -16.30 5.68 8.42
C PRO A 108 -15.79 4.37 7.81
N ILE A 109 -15.46 4.43 6.52
CA ILE A 109 -14.96 3.31 5.73
C ILE A 109 -13.59 3.66 5.17
N VAL A 110 -12.61 2.77 5.36
CA VAL A 110 -11.32 2.85 4.67
C VAL A 110 -11.22 1.72 3.65
N VAL A 111 -11.06 2.08 2.38
CA VAL A 111 -10.88 1.16 1.26
C VAL A 111 -9.40 1.04 0.93
N PHE A 112 -8.81 -0.09 1.26
CA PHE A 112 -7.40 -0.39 1.07
C PHE A 112 -7.12 -1.06 -0.27
N LEU A 113 -6.12 -0.55 -0.98
CA LEU A 113 -5.63 -1.07 -2.26
C LEU A 113 -4.20 -1.60 -2.07
N PRO A 114 -4.00 -2.93 -2.07
CA PRO A 114 -2.69 -3.56 -2.01
C PRO A 114 -1.80 -3.19 -3.21
N GLY A 115 -0.50 -3.44 -3.06
CA GLY A 115 0.47 -3.35 -4.16
C GLY A 115 0.37 -4.53 -5.12
N ILE A 116 1.31 -4.59 -6.07
CA ILE A 116 1.37 -5.67 -7.06
C ILE A 116 1.49 -7.03 -6.36
N THR A 117 0.67 -7.98 -6.79
CA THR A 117 0.56 -9.35 -6.24
C THR A 117 0.12 -9.43 -4.78
N GLY A 118 -0.29 -8.30 -4.18
CA GLY A 118 -0.73 -8.26 -2.79
C GLY A 118 -2.17 -8.72 -2.61
N SER A 119 -2.44 -9.40 -1.49
CA SER A 119 -3.78 -9.80 -1.06
C SER A 119 -3.94 -9.67 0.45
N THR A 120 -5.16 -9.88 0.95
CA THR A 120 -5.43 -9.99 2.40
C THR A 120 -4.77 -11.19 3.08
N HIS A 121 -4.20 -12.14 2.34
CA HIS A 121 -3.57 -13.33 2.92
C HIS A 121 -2.12 -13.09 3.36
N ASP A 122 -1.39 -12.22 2.66
CA ASP A 122 0.08 -12.14 2.75
C ASP A 122 0.63 -10.71 2.86
N SER A 123 -0.22 -9.69 2.66
CA SER A 123 0.24 -8.29 2.65
C SER A 123 0.21 -7.66 4.03
N SER A 124 1.18 -8.01 4.89
CA SER A 124 1.33 -7.41 6.24
C SER A 124 1.33 -5.87 6.21
N TYR A 125 1.81 -5.27 5.11
CA TYR A 125 1.80 -3.83 4.95
C TYR A 125 0.43 -3.19 4.79
N VAL A 126 -0.57 -3.96 4.37
CA VAL A 126 -1.99 -3.58 4.33
C VAL A 126 -2.67 -3.94 5.65
N LEU A 127 -2.41 -5.14 6.17
CA LEU A 127 -3.17 -5.66 7.31
C LEU A 127 -2.90 -4.91 8.62
N HIS A 128 -1.69 -4.39 8.83
CA HIS A 128 -1.38 -3.57 10.02
C HIS A 128 -2.20 -2.25 10.03
N PRO A 129 -2.20 -1.45 8.94
CA PRO A 129 -3.12 -0.31 8.81
C PRO A 129 -4.61 -0.67 8.92
N VAL A 130 -5.04 -1.81 8.36
CA VAL A 130 -6.42 -2.29 8.50
C VAL A 130 -6.76 -2.56 9.96
N LYS A 131 -5.87 -3.25 10.68
CA LYS A 131 -6.01 -3.51 12.12
C LYS A 131 -6.15 -2.21 12.91
N GLU A 132 -5.28 -1.24 12.65
CA GLU A 132 -5.31 0.07 13.32
C GLU A 132 -6.63 0.83 13.04
N ALA A 133 -7.11 0.83 11.79
CA ALA A 133 -8.37 1.48 11.44
C ALA A 133 -9.57 0.79 12.12
N ARG A 134 -9.59 -0.55 12.15
CA ARG A 134 -10.61 -1.33 12.85
C ARG A 134 -10.57 -1.11 14.36
N ASP A 135 -9.38 -1.00 14.96
CA ASP A 135 -9.21 -0.71 16.39
C ASP A 135 -9.72 0.71 16.75
N LYS A 136 -9.85 1.60 15.76
CA LYS A 136 -10.52 2.92 15.87
C LYS A 136 -12.04 2.88 15.61
N GLY A 137 -12.60 1.69 15.41
CA GLY A 137 -14.03 1.50 15.12
C GLY A 137 -14.42 1.82 13.68
N TRP A 138 -13.47 1.86 12.73
CA TRP A 138 -13.80 2.13 11.32
C TRP A 138 -14.03 0.82 10.55
N LYS A 139 -14.98 0.83 9.61
CA LYS A 139 -15.12 -0.27 8.66
C LYS A 139 -13.91 -0.28 7.73
N CYS A 140 -13.39 -1.45 7.45
CA CYS A 140 -12.28 -1.61 6.51
C CYS A 140 -12.71 -2.51 5.36
N VAL A 141 -12.30 -2.14 4.15
CA VAL A 141 -12.46 -2.95 2.95
C VAL A 141 -11.09 -3.12 2.33
N VAL A 142 -10.68 -4.35 2.05
CA VAL A 142 -9.46 -4.59 1.26
C VAL A 142 -9.88 -5.12 -0.10
N VAL A 143 -9.44 -4.44 -1.15
CA VAL A 143 -9.71 -4.86 -2.54
C VAL A 143 -8.66 -5.86 -2.97
N ASN A 144 -9.08 -7.09 -3.29
CA ASN A 144 -8.27 -8.09 -3.95
C ASN A 144 -8.52 -8.02 -5.46
N PRO A 145 -7.50 -7.65 -6.27
CA PRO A 145 -7.68 -7.51 -7.71
C PRO A 145 -8.07 -8.81 -8.43
N ARG A 146 -8.47 -8.69 -9.70
CA ARG A 146 -8.78 -9.83 -10.58
C ARG A 146 -7.66 -10.86 -10.56
N GLY A 147 -7.99 -12.13 -10.32
CA GLY A 147 -7.02 -13.23 -10.28
C GLY A 147 -6.25 -13.39 -8.97
N LEU A 148 -6.48 -12.52 -7.97
CA LEU A 148 -5.80 -12.55 -6.68
C LEU A 148 -6.78 -12.80 -5.52
N GLY A 149 -6.23 -13.05 -4.33
CA GLY A 149 -7.02 -13.25 -3.11
C GLY A 149 -8.01 -14.41 -3.25
N GLY A 150 -7.61 -15.53 -3.87
CA GLY A 150 -8.47 -16.70 -4.06
C GLY A 150 -9.62 -16.53 -5.08
N VAL A 151 -9.70 -15.39 -5.77
CA VAL A 151 -10.66 -15.18 -6.86
C VAL A 151 -10.01 -15.56 -8.19
N LYS A 152 -10.54 -16.58 -8.85
CA LYS A 152 -10.04 -17.02 -10.16
C LYS A 152 -10.17 -15.91 -11.19
N LEU A 153 -9.17 -15.80 -12.06
CA LEU A 153 -9.21 -14.91 -13.22
C LEU A 153 -10.21 -15.47 -14.25
N ARG A 154 -11.36 -14.80 -14.41
CA ARG A 154 -12.46 -15.29 -15.28
C ARG A 154 -12.37 -14.80 -16.74
N THR A 155 -11.60 -13.76 -16.98
CA THR A 155 -11.44 -13.13 -18.30
C THR A 155 -9.96 -12.92 -18.61
N THR A 156 -9.61 -12.59 -19.85
CA THR A 156 -8.23 -12.28 -20.23
C THR A 156 -7.72 -10.96 -19.63
N ARG A 157 -8.61 -10.19 -18.99
CA ARG A 157 -8.31 -8.90 -18.38
C ARG A 157 -7.88 -9.08 -16.93
N THR A 158 -6.64 -8.71 -16.64
CA THR A 158 -6.07 -8.61 -15.29
C THR A 158 -6.31 -7.20 -14.70
N TYR A 159 -5.44 -6.76 -13.79
CA TYR A 159 -5.46 -5.44 -13.17
C TYR A 159 -4.21 -4.66 -13.56
N ASN A 160 -4.33 -3.32 -13.65
CA ASN A 160 -3.29 -2.44 -14.14
C ASN A 160 -3.24 -1.16 -13.29
N ALA A 161 -2.03 -0.71 -12.97
CA ALA A 161 -1.77 0.54 -12.25
C ALA A 161 -2.43 1.79 -12.87
N ALA A 162 -2.58 1.82 -14.19
CA ALA A 162 -3.14 2.93 -14.96
C ALA A 162 -4.64 2.81 -15.22
N THR A 163 -5.28 1.68 -14.86
CA THR A 163 -6.68 1.42 -15.20
C THR A 163 -7.54 1.31 -13.94
N PRO A 164 -8.15 2.42 -13.48
CA PRO A 164 -8.89 2.43 -12.22
C PRO A 164 -10.34 1.91 -12.34
N HIS A 165 -10.80 1.41 -13.50
CA HIS A 165 -12.21 1.10 -13.72
C HIS A 165 -12.81 0.12 -12.71
N ASP A 166 -12.09 -0.94 -12.35
CA ASP A 166 -12.57 -1.92 -11.38
C ASP A 166 -12.70 -1.28 -9.99
N PHE A 167 -11.74 -0.42 -9.62
CA PHE A 167 -11.81 0.32 -8.36
C PHE A 167 -12.92 1.37 -8.37
N ALA A 168 -13.13 2.07 -9.49
CA ALA A 168 -14.22 3.03 -9.64
C ALA A 168 -15.58 2.36 -9.44
N PHE A 169 -15.77 1.17 -10.02
CA PHE A 169 -16.97 0.36 -9.81
C PHE A 169 -17.17 -0.01 -8.34
N ILE A 170 -16.11 -0.50 -7.68
CA ILE A 170 -16.15 -0.87 -6.26
C ILE A 170 -16.42 0.35 -5.38
N ALA A 171 -15.76 1.48 -5.63
CA ALA A 171 -15.95 2.72 -4.87
C ALA A 171 -17.39 3.23 -4.98
N LYS A 172 -17.95 3.23 -6.19
CA LYS A 172 -19.36 3.58 -6.43
C LYS A 172 -20.31 2.65 -5.68
N MET A 173 -20.11 1.33 -5.78
CA MET A 173 -20.94 0.34 -5.08
C MET A 173 -20.90 0.56 -3.56
N ILE A 174 -19.71 0.82 -2.98
CA ILE A 174 -19.56 1.11 -1.55
C ILE A 174 -20.27 2.42 -1.18
N ASN A 175 -20.19 3.44 -2.04
CA ASN A 175 -20.84 4.72 -1.82
C ASN A 175 -22.37 4.62 -1.85
N GLU A 176 -22.92 3.87 -2.81
CA GLU A 176 -24.36 3.59 -2.89
C GLU A 176 -24.86 2.78 -1.70
N ARG A 177 -24.05 1.84 -1.19
CA ARG A 177 -24.39 1.01 -0.02
C ARG A 177 -24.35 1.79 1.29
N TYR A 178 -23.41 2.72 1.44
CA TYR A 178 -23.21 3.49 2.66
C TYR A 178 -23.16 4.99 2.38
N PRO A 179 -24.26 5.61 1.91
CA PRO A 179 -24.24 7.00 1.45
C PRO A 179 -23.80 7.99 2.53
N ASP A 180 -24.16 7.74 3.79
CA ASP A 180 -23.89 8.64 4.92
C ASP A 180 -22.50 8.45 5.55
N ALA A 181 -21.81 7.34 5.25
CA ALA A 181 -20.46 7.10 5.75
C ALA A 181 -19.43 7.98 5.03
N LYS A 182 -18.41 8.41 5.78
CA LYS A 182 -17.20 8.97 5.19
C LYS A 182 -16.32 7.87 4.61
N LYS A 183 -15.86 8.01 3.37
CA LYS A 183 -15.02 7.02 2.68
C LYS A 183 -13.63 7.56 2.38
N LEU A 184 -12.59 6.83 2.79
CA LEU A 184 -11.20 7.13 2.48
C LEU A 184 -10.57 5.99 1.68
N GLY A 185 -9.94 6.32 0.55
CA GLY A 185 -9.07 5.36 -0.15
C GLY A 185 -7.67 5.34 0.46
N CYS A 186 -7.06 4.17 0.60
CA CYS A 186 -5.67 4.02 1.02
C CYS A 186 -4.92 3.03 0.14
N GLY A 187 -4.05 3.52 -0.75
CA GLY A 187 -3.32 2.69 -1.70
C GLY A 187 -1.83 2.59 -1.40
N PHE A 188 -1.29 1.39 -1.52
CA PHE A 188 0.13 1.11 -1.31
C PHE A 188 0.81 0.72 -2.62
N SER A 189 1.98 1.30 -2.91
CA SER A 189 2.75 0.97 -4.11
C SER A 189 1.86 1.05 -5.36
N MET A 190 1.71 -0.03 -6.13
CA MET A 190 0.83 -0.07 -7.29
C MET A 190 -0.64 0.26 -6.97
N GLY A 191 -1.16 -0.14 -5.81
CA GLY A 191 -2.52 0.21 -5.37
C GLY A 191 -2.71 1.71 -5.16
N GLY A 192 -1.65 2.44 -4.79
CA GLY A 192 -1.68 3.89 -4.71
C GLY A 192 -1.66 4.56 -6.08
N MET A 193 -1.05 3.94 -7.10
CA MET A 193 -1.18 4.41 -8.48
C MET A 193 -2.61 4.23 -9.01
N ILE A 194 -3.27 3.12 -8.69
CA ILE A 194 -4.68 2.90 -9.04
C ILE A 194 -5.55 3.99 -8.39
N LEU A 195 -5.36 4.23 -7.09
CA LEU A 195 -6.10 5.26 -6.35
C LEU A 195 -5.85 6.66 -6.89
N TRP A 196 -4.59 6.99 -7.18
CA TRP A 196 -4.20 8.24 -7.82
C TRP A 196 -4.94 8.44 -9.14
N ASN A 197 -4.92 7.44 -10.03
CA ASN A 197 -5.50 7.55 -11.35
C ASN A 197 -7.02 7.69 -11.26
N TYR A 198 -7.65 6.95 -10.34
CA TYR A 198 -9.06 7.12 -10.01
C TYR A 198 -9.37 8.57 -9.63
N LEU A 199 -8.70 9.11 -8.61
CA LEU A 199 -8.94 10.48 -8.12
C LEU A 199 -8.66 11.55 -9.19
N ALA A 200 -7.64 11.34 -10.02
CA ALA A 200 -7.31 12.26 -11.11
C ALA A 200 -8.37 12.26 -12.22
N MET A 201 -8.97 11.10 -12.51
CA MET A 201 -10.02 10.96 -13.54
C MET A 201 -11.38 11.44 -13.05
N THR A 202 -11.74 11.22 -11.79
CA THR A 202 -13.05 11.57 -11.25
C THR A 202 -13.12 12.97 -10.69
N GLY A 203 -12.00 13.52 -10.18
CA GLY A 203 -11.96 14.85 -9.57
C GLY A 203 -12.98 15.00 -8.45
N GLU A 204 -13.81 16.04 -8.53
CA GLU A 204 -14.86 16.32 -7.54
C GLU A 204 -16.01 15.30 -7.54
N ASN A 205 -16.13 14.48 -8.58
CA ASN A 205 -17.13 13.41 -8.68
C ASN A 205 -16.64 12.08 -8.10
N ALA A 206 -15.54 12.07 -7.35
CA ALA A 206 -15.05 10.86 -6.70
C ALA A 206 -16.06 10.37 -5.65
N ASP A 207 -16.37 9.08 -5.65
CA ASP A 207 -17.12 8.38 -4.59
C ASP A 207 -16.33 8.21 -3.27
N LEU A 208 -15.33 9.08 -3.02
CA LEU A 208 -14.48 9.10 -1.84
C LEU A 208 -14.35 10.52 -1.28
N ASP A 209 -14.33 10.66 0.05
CA ASP A 209 -14.06 11.94 0.73
C ASP A 209 -12.57 12.28 0.79
N GLY A 210 -11.68 11.32 0.52
CA GLY A 210 -10.24 11.53 0.55
C GLY A 210 -9.43 10.29 0.18
N GLY A 211 -8.13 10.49 -0.01
CA GLY A 211 -7.19 9.44 -0.39
C GLY A 211 -5.84 9.56 0.33
N MET A 212 -5.24 8.43 0.68
CA MET A 212 -3.88 8.31 1.18
C MET A 212 -3.08 7.38 0.26
N ILE A 213 -2.00 7.89 -0.29
CA ILE A 213 -1.13 7.17 -1.23
C ILE A 213 0.21 6.95 -0.52
N VAL A 214 0.60 5.68 -0.37
CA VAL A 214 1.76 5.30 0.44
C VAL A 214 2.79 4.59 -0.44
N SER A 215 4.01 5.13 -0.46
CA SER A 215 5.17 4.53 -1.15
C SER A 215 4.88 4.12 -2.60
N SER A 216 4.12 4.93 -3.32
CA SER A 216 3.73 4.68 -4.71
C SER A 216 4.71 5.37 -5.66
N PRO A 217 5.21 4.69 -6.70
CA PRO A 217 6.04 5.33 -7.69
C PRO A 217 5.22 6.36 -8.47
N TRP A 218 5.82 7.52 -8.69
CA TRP A 218 5.21 8.57 -9.52
C TRP A 218 5.34 8.26 -11.01
N ASP A 219 6.53 7.80 -11.42
CA ASP A 219 6.83 7.40 -12.79
C ASP A 219 6.96 5.86 -12.84
N PRO A 220 6.02 5.16 -13.49
CA PRO A 220 6.05 3.69 -13.58
C PRO A 220 7.22 3.16 -14.42
N LEU A 221 7.66 3.90 -15.44
CA LEU A 221 8.73 3.45 -16.33
C LEU A 221 10.06 3.50 -15.59
N VAL A 222 10.36 4.62 -14.94
CA VAL A 222 11.56 4.76 -14.10
C VAL A 222 11.53 3.76 -12.94
N ALA A 223 10.36 3.49 -12.36
CA ALA A 223 10.23 2.47 -11.32
C ALA A 223 10.51 1.06 -11.87
N SER A 224 10.02 0.74 -13.07
CA SER A 224 10.32 -0.53 -13.75
C SER A 224 11.82 -0.68 -14.01
N ASP A 225 12.47 0.36 -14.55
CA ASP A 225 13.92 0.33 -14.80
C ASP A 225 14.72 0.15 -13.50
N SER A 226 14.25 0.75 -12.41
CA SER A 226 14.91 0.65 -11.10
C SER A 226 14.87 -0.77 -10.52
N ILE A 227 13.82 -1.54 -10.79
CA ILE A 227 13.70 -2.92 -10.29
C ILE A 227 14.43 -3.94 -11.18
N GLU A 228 14.87 -3.55 -12.37
CA GLU A 228 15.72 -4.36 -13.26
C GLU A 228 17.21 -4.28 -12.91
N CYS A 229 17.60 -3.37 -12.00
CA CYS A 229 18.96 -3.33 -11.47
C CYS A 229 19.30 -4.62 -10.72
N PHE A 230 20.57 -5.04 -10.76
CA PHE A 230 21.03 -6.36 -10.31
C PHE A 230 20.45 -6.83 -8.96
N ILE A 231 20.52 -6.00 -7.91
CA ILE A 231 20.02 -6.39 -6.57
C ILE A 231 18.48 -6.46 -6.53
N PRO A 232 17.74 -5.40 -6.92
CA PRO A 232 16.28 -5.47 -7.04
C PRO A 232 15.76 -6.58 -7.95
N GLN A 233 16.46 -6.91 -9.03
CA GLN A 233 16.05 -7.92 -10.00
C GLN A 233 16.02 -9.32 -9.39
N LEU A 234 17.07 -9.65 -8.63
CA LEU A 234 17.21 -10.93 -7.96
C LEU A 234 16.22 -11.10 -6.80
N ILE A 235 15.88 -10.01 -6.09
CA ILE A 235 15.09 -10.09 -4.85
C ILE A 235 13.60 -9.83 -5.11
N PHE A 236 13.27 -8.79 -5.89
CA PHE A 236 11.89 -8.36 -6.12
C PHE A 236 11.36 -8.83 -7.45
N ASN A 237 12.05 -8.53 -8.55
CA ASN A 237 11.48 -8.69 -9.88
C ASN A 237 11.16 -10.16 -10.17
N SER A 238 12.09 -11.06 -9.84
CA SER A 238 11.88 -12.51 -10.01
C SER A 238 10.69 -13.05 -9.21
N PHE A 239 10.47 -12.53 -7.99
CA PHE A 239 9.34 -12.91 -7.15
C PHE A 239 8.00 -12.36 -7.69
N ILE A 240 7.98 -11.09 -8.07
CA ILE A 240 6.80 -10.43 -8.65
C ILE A 240 6.42 -11.12 -9.97
N ALA A 241 7.38 -11.35 -10.86
CA ALA A 241 7.15 -12.02 -12.14
C ALA A 241 6.59 -13.43 -11.95
N LYS A 242 7.13 -14.20 -11.00
CA LYS A 242 6.61 -15.53 -10.67
C LYS A 242 5.14 -15.47 -10.23
N ASN A 243 4.79 -14.58 -9.31
CA ASN A 243 3.41 -14.45 -8.83
C ASN A 243 2.46 -13.98 -9.94
N LEU A 244 2.91 -13.10 -10.84
CA LEU A 244 2.13 -12.68 -12.01
C LEU A 244 1.90 -13.83 -13.00
N VAL A 245 2.90 -14.68 -13.22
CA VAL A 245 2.77 -15.89 -14.04
C VAL A 245 1.79 -16.88 -13.39
N ASP A 246 1.92 -17.10 -12.08
CA ASP A 246 1.03 -18.01 -11.34
C ASP A 246 -0.42 -17.50 -11.32
N MET A 247 -0.64 -16.18 -11.31
CA MET A 247 -1.97 -15.56 -11.38
C MET A 247 -2.71 -15.86 -12.69
N VAL A 248 -2.00 -15.96 -13.82
CA VAL A 248 -2.59 -16.22 -15.14
C VAL A 248 -2.51 -17.69 -15.55
N ARG A 249 -1.96 -18.54 -14.69
CA ARG A 249 -1.82 -19.97 -14.95
C ARG A 249 -3.21 -20.64 -14.88
N PRO A 250 -3.54 -21.56 -15.81
CA PRO A 250 -4.83 -22.23 -15.84
C PRO A 250 -5.15 -23.05 -14.57
#